data_AF-Q3B948-F1
#
_entry.id   AF-Q3B948-F1
#
_cell.length_a   1.000
_cell.length_b   1.000
_cell.length_c   1.000
_cell.angle_alpha   90.00
_cell.angle_beta   90.00
_cell.angle_gamma   90.00
#
_symmetry.space_group_name_H-M   'P 1'
#
loop_
_entity.id
_entity.type
_entity.pdbx_description
1 polymer ?
#
loop_
_entity_poly.entity_id
_entity_poly.type
_entity_poly.pdbx_seq_one_letter_code
_entity_poly.pdbx_strand_id
1 'polypeptide(L)'
;VRGSRHPSSPLDKSHSPYRGLMHWWSPSASDEPLGALKFTGDGLVRGWDGVYNMLKSGSLKRSEKKKLQLAMETHPILELMERNHERWKSLLASQSKTLPQAVTEYTRRYGRQPPKGFDQWWQFCKRNKVKIVDDYDQINRDIELYFALSPELFRKRVDLLKETPHTS
;
A
#
# COMPACT_ATOMS: atom_id res chain seq x y z
N VAL A 1 -12.47 -22.81 37.35
CA VAL A 1 -12.84 -21.46 36.84
C VAL A 1 -12.43 -21.39 35.37
N ARG A 2 -13.40 -21.51 34.46
CA ARG A 2 -13.20 -21.49 33.00
C ARG A 2 -13.11 -20.03 32.54
N GLY A 3 -11.98 -19.64 31.96
CA GLY A 3 -11.85 -18.39 31.19
C GLY A 3 -12.26 -18.64 29.74
N SER A 4 -13.25 -17.88 29.28
CA SER A 4 -13.88 -17.94 27.96
C SER A 4 -12.93 -17.58 26.81
N ARG A 5 -12.81 -18.48 25.82
CA ARG A 5 -12.30 -18.12 24.49
C ARG A 5 -13.39 -17.36 23.76
N HIS A 6 -13.18 -16.07 23.51
CA HIS A 6 -14.01 -15.33 22.57
C HIS A 6 -13.68 -15.79 21.14
N PRO A 7 -14.68 -16.04 20.28
CA PRO A 7 -14.44 -16.31 18.88
C PRO A 7 -13.93 -15.03 18.20
N SER A 8 -12.88 -15.17 17.40
CA SER A 8 -12.31 -14.14 16.53
C SER A 8 -13.39 -13.38 15.76
N SER A 9 -13.35 -12.06 15.85
CA SER A 9 -14.29 -11.14 15.20
C SER A 9 -14.17 -11.22 13.66
N PRO A 10 -15.27 -11.17 12.88
CA PRO A 10 -15.26 -11.28 11.42
C PRO A 10 -14.45 -10.19 10.67
N LEU A 11 -13.94 -9.18 11.38
CA LEU A 11 -13.10 -8.11 10.86
C LEU A 11 -11.58 -8.44 10.90
N ASP A 12 -11.19 -9.57 11.48
CA ASP A 12 -9.79 -10.06 11.51
C ASP A 12 -9.26 -10.53 10.13
N LYS A 13 -10.12 -10.47 9.10
CA LYS A 13 -9.78 -10.78 7.70
C LYS A 13 -9.58 -9.55 6.82
N SER A 14 -9.64 -8.32 7.37
CA SER A 14 -9.20 -7.17 6.59
C SER A 14 -7.69 -7.20 6.49
N HIS A 15 -7.16 -7.42 5.29
CA HIS A 15 -5.76 -7.22 4.97
C HIS A 15 -5.33 -5.83 5.47
N SER A 16 -4.61 -5.78 6.59
CA SER A 16 -3.93 -4.58 7.04
C SER A 16 -3.09 -4.05 5.87
N PRO A 17 -3.28 -2.81 5.40
CA PRO A 17 -2.48 -2.27 4.30
C PRO A 17 -0.98 -2.24 4.66
N TYR A 18 -0.66 -2.33 5.95
CA TYR A 18 0.69 -2.42 6.52
C TYR A 18 1.33 -3.82 6.41
N ARG A 19 0.57 -4.89 6.13
CA ARG A 19 1.15 -6.23 5.90
C ARG A 19 2.00 -6.26 4.62
N GLY A 20 1.63 -5.44 3.62
CA GLY A 20 2.43 -5.21 2.42
C GLY A 20 3.73 -4.43 2.68
N LEU A 21 3.71 -3.48 3.63
CA LEU A 21 4.90 -2.77 4.10
C LEU A 21 5.91 -3.72 4.79
N MET A 22 5.45 -4.84 5.35
CA MET A 22 6.32 -5.85 5.98
C MET A 22 6.92 -6.89 5.05
N HIS A 23 6.33 -7.12 3.88
CA HIS A 23 7.07 -7.76 2.79
C HIS A 23 8.03 -6.79 2.08
N TRP A 24 7.83 -5.48 2.24
CA TRP A 24 8.61 -4.43 1.57
C TRP A 24 9.98 -4.16 2.21
N TRP A 25 10.14 -4.33 3.53
CA TRP A 25 11.44 -4.20 4.22
C TRP A 25 12.27 -5.50 4.31
N SER A 26 11.70 -6.70 4.16
CA SER A 26 12.44 -7.96 4.25
C SER A 26 11.70 -9.15 3.60
N PRO A 27 12.02 -9.53 2.34
CA PRO A 27 11.37 -10.68 1.69
C PRO A 27 11.81 -12.05 2.23
N SER A 28 12.84 -12.12 3.10
CA SER A 28 13.30 -13.36 3.74
C SER A 28 12.90 -13.48 5.22
N ALA A 29 12.14 -12.53 5.76
CA ALA A 29 11.59 -12.60 7.11
C ALA A 29 10.27 -13.40 7.10
N SER A 30 10.34 -14.69 6.76
CA SER A 30 9.31 -15.64 7.22
C SER A 30 9.43 -15.92 8.74
N ASP A 31 10.44 -15.37 9.40
CA ASP A 31 10.59 -15.39 10.85
C ASP A 31 11.03 -14.01 11.34
N GLU A 32 10.43 -13.58 12.45
CA GLU A 32 10.68 -12.32 13.14
C GLU A 32 12.19 -12.00 13.21
N PRO A 33 12.65 -10.80 12.81
CA PRO A 33 14.03 -10.44 13.03
C PRO A 33 14.22 -10.30 14.55
N LEU A 34 14.93 -11.27 15.14
CA LEU A 34 15.38 -11.30 16.54
C LEU A 34 14.34 -11.70 17.59
N GLY A 35 13.16 -12.20 17.23
CA GLY A 35 12.15 -12.77 18.16
C GLY A 35 11.60 -11.83 19.25
N ALA A 36 12.09 -10.59 19.31
CA ALA A 36 11.68 -9.55 20.27
C ALA A 36 10.87 -8.42 19.60
N LEU A 37 10.90 -8.33 18.26
CA LEU A 37 10.15 -7.33 17.50
C LEU A 37 8.70 -7.78 17.33
N LYS A 38 7.76 -7.00 17.86
CA LYS A 38 6.32 -7.27 17.77
C LYS A 38 5.65 -6.31 16.81
N PHE A 39 4.89 -6.86 15.88
CA PHE A 39 4.00 -6.11 15.01
C PHE A 39 2.69 -5.78 15.73
N THR A 40 2.41 -4.49 15.87
CA THR A 40 1.17 -4.02 16.48
C THR A 40 0.18 -3.61 15.38
N GLY A 41 -1.13 -3.72 15.63
CA GLY A 41 -2.17 -3.47 14.62
C GLY A 41 -2.27 -2.02 14.13
N ASP A 42 -1.54 -1.10 14.79
CA ASP A 42 -1.38 0.31 14.41
C ASP A 42 -0.28 0.53 13.34
N GLY A 43 0.40 -0.54 12.90
CA GLY A 43 1.45 -0.46 11.88
C GLY A 43 2.82 -0.03 12.42
N LEU A 44 2.97 0.12 13.74
CA LEU A 44 4.26 0.40 14.38
C LEU A 44 4.97 -0.89 14.81
N VAL A 45 6.27 -0.96 14.52
CA VAL A 45 7.18 -2.00 15.04
C VAL A 45 7.55 -1.61 16.47
N ARG A 46 7.17 -2.44 17.44
CA ARG A 46 7.52 -2.27 18.86
C ARG A 46 8.53 -3.34 19.29
N GLY A 47 9.32 -3.10 20.33
CA GLY A 47 10.34 -4.04 20.80
C GLY A 47 11.79 -3.68 20.44
N TRP A 48 12.02 -2.48 19.89
CA TRP A 48 13.38 -1.94 19.68
C TRP A 48 14.16 -1.79 20.99
N ASP A 49 13.45 -1.58 22.10
CA ASP A 49 13.97 -1.59 23.47
C ASP A 49 14.50 -2.97 23.89
N GLY A 50 13.80 -4.05 23.53
CA GLY A 50 14.24 -5.43 23.76
C GLY A 50 15.48 -5.77 22.94
N VAL A 51 15.51 -5.38 21.67
CA VAL A 51 16.67 -5.54 20.79
C VAL A 51 17.87 -4.75 21.31
N TYR A 52 17.66 -3.50 21.75
CA TYR A 52 18.69 -2.65 22.34
C TYR A 52 19.26 -3.25 23.63
N ASN A 53 18.39 -3.77 24.51
CA ASN A 53 18.81 -4.41 25.75
C ASN A 53 19.56 -5.72 25.51
N MET A 54 19.15 -6.54 24.52
CA MET A 54 19.89 -7.75 24.11
C MET A 54 21.27 -7.42 23.53
N LEU A 55 21.36 -6.35 22.73
CA LEU A 55 22.62 -5.86 22.18
C LEU A 55 23.56 -5.39 23.30
N LYS A 56 23.01 -4.70 24.31
CA LYS A 56 23.73 -4.20 25.48
C LYS A 56 24.12 -5.30 26.48
N SER A 57 23.30 -6.34 26.62
CA SER A 57 23.57 -7.50 27.49
C SER A 57 24.52 -8.53 26.87
N GLY A 58 24.84 -8.40 25.58
CA GLY A 58 25.78 -9.29 24.87
C GLY A 58 25.24 -10.70 24.60
N SER A 59 23.93 -10.92 24.77
CA SER A 59 23.30 -12.27 24.73
C SER A 59 22.92 -12.76 23.33
N LEU A 60 23.45 -12.16 22.26
CA LEU A 60 23.14 -12.56 20.89
C LEU A 60 23.94 -13.80 20.47
N LYS A 61 23.29 -14.73 19.76
CA LYS A 61 24.00 -15.85 19.13
C LYS A 61 24.99 -15.29 18.10
N ARG A 62 26.13 -15.98 17.92
CA ARG A 62 27.20 -15.54 17.00
C ARG A 62 26.70 -15.29 15.56
N SER A 63 25.71 -16.06 15.10
CA SER A 63 25.06 -15.90 13.80
C SER A 63 24.25 -14.59 13.69
N GLU A 64 23.51 -14.24 14.73
CA GLU A 64 22.68 -13.02 14.79
C GLU A 64 23.55 -11.77 14.87
N LYS A 65 24.62 -11.81 15.66
CA LYS A 65 25.60 -10.73 15.75
C LYS A 65 26.26 -10.47 14.38
N LYS A 66 26.63 -11.53 13.66
CA LYS A 66 27.20 -11.42 12.29
C LYS A 66 26.19 -10.84 11.29
N LYS A 67 24.91 -11.23 11.39
CA LYS A 67 23.83 -10.70 10.54
C LYS A 67 23.55 -9.21 10.79
N LEU A 68 23.54 -8.79 12.06
CA LEU A 68 23.41 -7.37 12.43
C LEU A 68 24.62 -6.56 11.99
N GLN A 69 25.82 -7.08 12.18
CA GLN A 69 27.04 -6.40 11.76
C GLN A 69 27.07 -6.21 10.23
N LEU A 70 26.68 -7.24 9.47
CA LEU A 70 26.51 -7.14 8.03
C LEU A 70 25.44 -6.13 7.60
N ALA A 71 24.31 -6.05 8.31
CA ALA A 71 23.25 -5.08 8.05
C ALA A 71 23.61 -3.65 8.48
N MET A 72 24.52 -3.48 9.44
CA MET A 72 25.10 -2.18 9.79
C MET A 72 26.15 -1.74 8.78
N GLU A 73 26.96 -2.69 8.28
CA GLU A 73 27.95 -2.45 7.22
C GLU A 73 27.27 -2.16 5.88
N THR A 74 26.17 -2.84 5.57
CA THR A 74 25.35 -2.63 4.37
C THR A 74 24.04 -1.95 4.74
N HIS A 75 23.98 -0.62 4.63
CA HIS A 75 22.80 0.13 5.03
C HIS A 75 21.54 -0.35 4.27
N PRO A 76 20.44 -0.73 4.96
CA PRO A 76 19.26 -1.36 4.35
C PRO A 76 18.58 -0.50 3.28
N ILE A 77 18.82 0.82 3.29
CA ILE A 77 18.34 1.74 2.27
C ILE A 77 18.82 1.38 0.86
N LEU A 78 20.02 0.82 0.70
CA LEU A 78 20.58 0.52 -0.62
C LEU A 78 19.79 -0.60 -1.31
N GLU A 79 19.44 -1.64 -0.56
CA GLU A 79 18.57 -2.72 -1.04
C GLU A 79 17.17 -2.19 -1.38
N LEU A 80 16.63 -1.29 -0.55
CA LEU A 80 15.33 -0.66 -0.81
C LEU A 80 15.35 0.21 -2.07
N MET A 81 16.46 0.92 -2.32
CA MET A 81 16.64 1.72 -3.54
C MET A 81 16.65 0.82 -4.78
N GLU A 82 17.43 -0.27 -4.77
CA GLU A 82 17.50 -1.18 -5.91
C GLU A 82 16.14 -1.82 -6.21
N ARG A 83 15.47 -2.35 -5.18
CA ARG A 83 14.14 -2.94 -5.31
C ARG A 83 13.11 -1.94 -5.86
N ASN A 84 13.14 -0.70 -5.37
CA ASN A 84 12.23 0.34 -5.87
C ASN A 84 12.56 0.73 -7.31
N HIS A 85 13.83 0.69 -7.70
CA HIS A 85 14.26 0.96 -9.07
C HIS A 85 13.75 -0.12 -10.05
N GLU A 86 13.84 -1.40 -9.67
CA GLU A 86 13.27 -2.51 -10.43
C GLU A 86 11.75 -2.39 -10.56
N ARG A 87 11.05 -2.10 -9.45
CA ARG A 87 9.60 -1.88 -9.45
C ARG A 87 9.20 -0.71 -10.33
N TRP A 88 9.93 0.40 -10.27
CA TRP A 88 9.69 1.56 -11.11
C TRP A 88 9.84 1.23 -12.60
N LYS A 89 10.90 0.50 -12.97
CA LYS A 89 11.11 0.03 -14.35
C LYS A 89 9.96 -0.87 -14.82
N SER A 90 9.54 -1.82 -13.99
CA SER A 90 8.42 -2.72 -14.29
C SER A 90 7.11 -1.95 -14.45
N LEU A 91 6.82 -1.01 -13.54
CA LEU A 91 5.64 -0.15 -13.59
C LEU A 91 5.61 0.67 -14.86
N LEU A 92 6.73 1.29 -15.26
CA LEU A 92 6.80 2.06 -16.50
C LEU A 92 6.63 1.18 -17.74
N ALA A 93 7.18 -0.04 -17.72
CA ALA A 93 7.05 -0.97 -18.84
C ALA A 93 5.61 -1.47 -19.05
N SER A 94 4.80 -1.52 -17.98
CA SER A 94 3.41 -1.98 -18.03
C SER A 94 2.40 -0.90 -18.47
N GLN A 95 2.82 0.36 -18.63
CA GLN A 95 1.89 1.44 -18.99
C GLN A 95 1.45 1.35 -20.45
N SER A 96 0.20 1.72 -20.74
CA SER A 96 -0.30 1.71 -22.12
C SER A 96 0.42 2.71 -23.00
N LYS A 97 0.63 2.34 -24.26
CA LYS A 97 1.31 3.17 -25.25
C LYS A 97 0.33 3.83 -26.22
N THR A 98 -0.87 3.27 -26.37
CA THR A 98 -1.93 3.73 -27.27
C THR A 98 -3.26 3.85 -26.54
N LEU A 99 -4.17 4.67 -27.07
CA LEU A 99 -5.51 4.86 -26.50
C LEU A 99 -6.30 3.52 -26.40
N PRO A 100 -6.32 2.64 -27.43
CA PRO A 100 -7.01 1.35 -27.30
C PRO A 100 -6.43 0.43 -26.22
N GLN A 101 -5.11 0.48 -26.00
CA GLN A 101 -4.46 -0.26 -24.91
C GLN A 101 -4.92 0.30 -23.56
N ALA A 102 -4.96 1.62 -23.40
CA ALA A 102 -5.43 2.27 -22.16
C ALA A 102 -6.90 1.92 -21.86
N VAL A 103 -7.76 1.89 -22.87
CA VAL A 103 -9.17 1.46 -22.73
C VAL A 103 -9.27 0.00 -22.29
N THR A 104 -8.47 -0.88 -22.90
CA THR A 104 -8.42 -2.31 -22.55
C THR A 104 -7.93 -2.49 -21.11
N GLU A 105 -6.85 -1.81 -20.72
CA GLU A 105 -6.29 -1.87 -19.37
C GLU A 105 -7.25 -1.31 -18.32
N TYR A 106 -7.90 -0.17 -18.59
CA TYR A 106 -8.92 0.39 -17.70
C TYR A 106 -10.05 -0.61 -17.46
N THR A 107 -10.54 -1.24 -18.53
CA THR A 107 -11.62 -2.23 -18.45
C THR A 107 -11.17 -3.48 -17.68
N ARG A 108 -9.95 -3.96 -17.92
CA ARG A 108 -9.36 -5.11 -17.23
C ARG A 108 -9.17 -4.84 -15.73
N ARG A 109 -8.73 -3.63 -15.35
CA ARG A 109 -8.47 -3.25 -13.95
C ARG A 109 -9.74 -3.02 -13.15
N TYR A 110 -10.71 -2.31 -13.73
CA TYR A 110 -11.85 -1.78 -12.97
C TYR A 110 -13.19 -2.43 -13.33
N GLY A 111 -13.20 -3.35 -14.31
CA GLY A 111 -14.41 -4.07 -14.73
C GLY A 111 -15.49 -3.18 -15.34
N ARG A 112 -15.14 -1.97 -15.79
CA ARG A 112 -16.06 -0.95 -16.29
C ARG A 112 -15.47 -0.28 -17.52
N GLN A 113 -16.32 0.20 -18.42
CA GLN A 113 -15.87 1.03 -19.53
C GLN A 113 -15.33 2.38 -19.01
N PRO A 114 -14.31 2.95 -19.66
CA PRO A 114 -13.79 4.26 -19.30
C PRO A 114 -14.86 5.36 -19.38
N PRO A 115 -14.78 6.41 -18.54
CA PRO A 115 -15.77 7.47 -18.50
C PRO A 115 -15.75 8.32 -19.79
N LYS A 116 -16.81 9.12 -19.98
CA LYS A 116 -16.86 10.11 -21.06
C LYS A 116 -15.68 11.08 -20.94
N GLY A 117 -14.99 11.36 -22.05
CA GLY A 117 -13.82 12.23 -22.10
C GLY A 117 -12.48 11.53 -21.81
N PHE A 118 -12.46 10.19 -21.73
CA PHE A 118 -11.23 9.43 -21.53
C PHE A 118 -10.19 9.66 -22.65
N ASP A 119 -10.65 9.86 -23.88
CA ASP A 119 -9.82 10.25 -25.02
C ASP A 119 -9.12 11.61 -24.78
N GLN A 120 -9.83 12.60 -24.23
CA GLN A 120 -9.29 13.91 -23.92
C GLN A 120 -8.25 13.83 -22.80
N TRP A 121 -8.53 13.04 -21.77
CA TRP A 121 -7.59 12.75 -20.69
C TRP A 121 -6.34 12.04 -21.23
N TRP A 122 -6.48 11.05 -22.12
CA TRP A 122 -5.35 10.40 -22.77
C TRP A 122 -4.48 11.41 -23.53
N GLN A 123 -5.11 12.28 -24.32
CA GLN A 123 -4.39 13.34 -25.05
C GLN A 123 -3.68 14.29 -24.09
N PHE A 124 -4.29 14.64 -22.95
CA PHE A 124 -3.64 15.42 -21.90
C PHE A 124 -2.41 14.70 -21.35
N CYS A 125 -2.50 13.40 -21.04
CA CYS A 125 -1.37 12.60 -20.56
C CYS A 125 -0.22 12.59 -21.57
N LYS A 126 -0.51 12.45 -22.86
CA LYS A 126 0.49 12.49 -23.93
C LYS A 126 1.16 13.86 -24.06
N ARG A 127 0.38 14.94 -24.08
CA ARG A 127 0.92 16.32 -24.17
C ARG A 127 1.83 16.67 -22.99
N ASN A 128 1.45 16.25 -21.78
CA ASN A 128 2.19 16.55 -20.55
C ASN A 128 3.27 15.52 -20.19
N LYS A 129 3.51 14.52 -21.05
CA LYS A 129 4.50 13.46 -20.82
C LYS A 129 4.29 12.73 -19.49
N VAL A 130 3.03 12.53 -19.10
CA VAL A 130 2.65 11.78 -17.91
C VAL A 130 3.21 10.35 -18.03
N LYS A 131 3.92 9.91 -16.99
CA LYS A 131 4.63 8.62 -16.99
C LYS A 131 3.73 7.45 -16.61
N ILE A 132 2.81 7.68 -15.68
CA ILE A 132 1.86 6.69 -15.17
C ILE A 132 0.49 7.07 -15.71
N VAL A 133 0.00 6.29 -16.68
CA VAL A 133 -1.27 6.60 -17.35
C VAL A 133 -2.39 5.73 -16.79
N ASP A 134 -2.19 4.44 -16.52
CA ASP A 134 -3.32 3.55 -16.22
C ASP A 134 -3.31 2.99 -14.78
N ASP A 135 -2.47 3.54 -13.90
CA ASP A 135 -2.32 3.07 -12.51
C ASP A 135 -2.84 4.11 -11.50
N TYR A 136 -4.16 4.15 -11.35
CA TYR A 136 -4.87 5.06 -10.43
C TYR A 136 -5.78 4.29 -9.47
N ASP A 137 -5.34 3.10 -9.06
CA ASP A 137 -6.14 2.17 -8.25
C ASP A 137 -6.60 2.78 -6.91
N GLN A 138 -5.78 3.64 -6.31
CA GLN A 138 -6.16 4.32 -5.07
C GLN A 138 -7.35 5.25 -5.28
N ILE A 139 -7.27 6.12 -6.29
CA ILE A 139 -8.35 7.04 -6.64
C ILE A 139 -9.62 6.24 -6.94
N ASN A 140 -9.49 5.14 -7.69
CA ASN A 140 -10.64 4.31 -8.03
C ASN A 140 -11.29 3.65 -6.81
N ARG A 141 -10.51 3.14 -5.85
CA ARG A 141 -11.05 2.65 -4.57
C ARG A 141 -11.78 3.74 -3.80
N ASP A 142 -11.22 4.95 -3.76
CA ASP A 142 -11.80 6.07 -3.02
C ASP A 142 -13.14 6.52 -3.59
N ILE A 143 -13.30 6.45 -4.92
CA ILE A 143 -14.56 6.83 -5.59
C ILE A 143 -15.53 5.67 -5.78
N GLU A 144 -15.11 4.42 -5.57
CA GLU A 144 -15.90 3.22 -5.83
C GLU A 144 -17.23 3.22 -5.06
N LEU A 145 -17.21 3.72 -3.82
CA LEU A 145 -18.38 3.84 -2.96
C LEU A 145 -19.50 4.69 -3.60
N TYR A 146 -19.14 5.66 -4.44
CA TYR A 146 -20.12 6.54 -5.08
C TYR A 146 -20.74 5.90 -6.33
N PHE A 147 -20.15 4.86 -6.91
CA PHE A 147 -20.73 4.17 -8.05
C PHE A 147 -22.00 3.38 -7.73
N ALA A 148 -22.29 3.15 -6.44
CA ALA A 148 -23.55 2.58 -5.99
C ALA A 148 -24.72 3.60 -6.03
N LEU A 149 -24.44 4.90 -6.13
CA LEU A 149 -25.44 5.95 -6.14
C LEU A 149 -25.92 6.24 -7.57
N SER A 150 -27.21 6.51 -7.72
CA SER A 150 -27.71 7.04 -8.99
C SER A 150 -27.09 8.43 -9.24
N PRO A 151 -26.83 8.81 -10.51
CA PRO A 151 -26.28 10.13 -10.82
C PRO A 151 -27.11 11.29 -10.28
N GLU A 152 -28.43 11.14 -10.22
CA GLU A 152 -29.36 12.13 -9.67
C GLU A 152 -29.17 12.29 -8.15
N LEU A 153 -29.13 11.17 -7.41
CA LEU A 153 -28.94 11.19 -5.97
C LEU A 153 -27.56 11.74 -5.59
N PHE A 154 -26.52 11.39 -6.36
CA PHE A 154 -25.18 11.91 -6.15
C PHE A 154 -25.15 13.45 -6.30
N ARG A 155 -25.71 13.99 -7.39
CA ARG A 155 -25.80 15.45 -7.60
C ARG A 155 -26.58 16.14 -6.47
N LYS A 156 -27.73 15.59 -6.08
CA LYS A 156 -28.53 16.12 -4.97
C LYS A 156 -27.72 16.19 -3.67
N ARG A 157 -26.94 15.16 -3.34
CA ARG A 157 -26.07 15.15 -2.15
C ARG A 157 -24.94 16.17 -2.24
N VAL A 158 -24.33 16.32 -3.41
CA VAL A 158 -23.29 17.33 -3.65
C VAL A 158 -23.84 18.74 -3.49
N ASP A 159 -25.05 19.02 -3.96
CA ASP A 159 -25.68 20.33 -3.81
C ASP A 159 -26.05 20.61 -2.36
N LEU A 160 -26.60 19.63 -1.64
CA LEU A 160 -26.87 19.75 -0.21
C LEU A 160 -25.60 20.07 0.61
N LEU A 161 -24.46 19.46 0.27
CA LEU A 161 -23.17 19.75 0.94
C LEU A 161 -22.71 21.20 0.78
N LYS A 162 -23.07 21.87 -0.33
CA LYS A 162 -22.75 23.29 -0.54
C LYS A 162 -23.59 24.20 0.35
N GLU A 163 -24.82 23.77 0.64
CA GLU A 163 -25.80 24.54 1.43
C GLU A 163 -25.62 24.35 2.94
N THR A 164 -25.04 23.23 3.37
CA THR A 164 -24.77 22.98 4.80
C THR A 164 -23.70 23.93 5.35
N PRO A 165 -24.03 24.78 6.36
CA PRO A 165 -23.03 25.54 7.09
C PRO A 165 -22.07 24.57 7.78
N HIS A 166 -20.77 24.72 7.52
CA HIS A 166 -19.76 23.88 8.16
C HIS A 166 -19.85 24.11 9.67
N THR A 167 -20.14 23.05 10.43
CA THR A 167 -20.07 23.13 11.89
C THR A 167 -18.60 23.41 12.23
N SER A 168 -18.34 24.61 12.74
CA SER A 168 -17.02 25.08 13.20
C SER A 168 -16.64 24.44 14.53
#